data_AF-A0A2A4WMW9-F1
#
_entry.id   AF-A0A2A4WMW9-F1
#
_cell.length_a   1.000
_cell.length_b   1.000
_cell.length_c   1.000
_cell.angle_alpha   90.00
_cell.angle_beta   90.00
_cell.angle_gamma   90.00
#
_symmetry.space_group_name_H-M   'P 1'
#
loop_
_entity.id
_entity.type
_entity.pdbx_description
1 polymer ?
#
loop_
_entity_poly.entity_id
_entity_poly.type
_entity_poly.pdbx_seq_one_letter_code
_entity_poly.pdbx_strand_id
1 'polypeptide(L)'
;MVNRSQTSTNPQGVSTTTFTNNQGNIERVVEISPAGDAPLTTQYFYDAFGRLDYKLMPNQTRVQYTYDGFDRLQSIAELEESSVPGTNAAPTFGQPFTAIASVGNEFTHTVAATDANADVLKYYLVGAPEGMSINLLTGAISWTPTGEQLGDYEVVVQVVDANGGTDWITMTITAGESDPPGDNCVGISNPDQRDTDGDGFGNRCDPDLNNDGIVNFADLAEFKKVFGFEEPGDMSYYTGFMSEHADFDGSGRVDYDDLEIMRVFFGKAPGTSGVAQ
;
A
#
# COMPACT_ATOMS: atom_id res chain seq x y z
N MET A 1 -11.03 -5.74 38.34
CA MET A 1 -11.76 -6.99 38.69
C MET A 1 -10.79 -8.12 38.45
N VAL A 2 -10.49 -8.95 39.46
CA VAL A 2 -9.24 -9.72 39.50
C VAL A 2 -9.46 -11.13 38.95
N ASN A 3 -8.93 -11.41 37.75
CA ASN A 3 -8.75 -12.78 37.25
C ASN A 3 -7.96 -13.56 38.30
N ARG A 4 -8.48 -14.71 38.75
CA ARG A 4 -7.84 -15.53 39.78
C ARG A 4 -6.97 -16.58 39.09
N SER A 5 -5.71 -16.68 39.50
CA SER A 5 -4.80 -17.75 39.07
C SER A 5 -4.31 -18.55 40.27
N GLN A 6 -4.27 -19.87 40.13
CA GLN A 6 -3.70 -20.77 41.11
C GLN A 6 -2.61 -21.61 40.46
N THR A 7 -1.41 -21.62 41.06
CA THR A 7 -0.29 -22.43 40.60
C THR A 7 -0.02 -23.55 41.59
N SER A 8 0.24 -24.75 41.06
CA SER A 8 0.73 -25.89 41.82
C SER A 8 1.87 -26.55 41.07
N THR A 9 2.82 -27.13 41.80
CA THR A 9 3.96 -27.85 41.20
C THR A 9 3.93 -29.28 41.70
N ASN A 10 3.93 -30.24 40.78
CA ASN A 10 3.91 -31.65 41.13
C ASN A 10 5.32 -32.14 41.57
N PRO A 11 5.46 -33.35 42.17
CA PRO A 11 6.76 -33.88 42.59
C PRO A 11 7.79 -34.07 41.46
N GLN A 12 7.35 -34.07 40.21
CA GLN A 12 8.21 -34.16 39.03
C GLN A 12 8.69 -32.77 38.57
N GLY A 13 8.31 -31.68 39.24
CA GLY A 13 8.72 -30.31 38.93
C GLY A 13 7.86 -29.61 37.88
N VAL A 14 6.80 -30.24 37.38
CA VAL A 14 5.89 -29.60 36.41
C VAL A 14 5.01 -28.60 37.16
N SER A 15 5.03 -27.35 36.69
CA SER A 15 4.21 -26.28 37.25
C SER A 15 2.93 -26.10 36.44
N THR A 16 1.78 -26.31 37.07
CA THR A 16 0.45 -26.15 36.47
C THR A 16 -0.20 -24.89 37.04
N THR A 17 -0.50 -23.92 36.18
CA THR A 17 -1.22 -22.70 36.54
C THR A 17 -2.61 -22.68 35.91
N THR A 18 -3.64 -22.65 36.74
CA THR A 18 -5.05 -22.56 36.34
C THR A 18 -5.52 -21.13 36.44
N PHE A 19 -6.10 -20.59 35.36
CA PHE A 19 -6.68 -19.26 35.30
C PHE A 19 -8.19 -19.36 35.25
N THR A 20 -8.88 -18.54 36.03
CA THR A 20 -10.33 -18.58 36.20
C THR A 20 -10.94 -17.19 36.03
N ASN A 21 -12.06 -17.12 35.32
CA ASN A 21 -12.81 -15.90 35.10
C ASN A 21 -13.53 -15.42 36.37
N ASN A 22 -14.21 -14.27 36.28
CA ASN A 22 -14.95 -13.69 37.41
C ASN A 22 -16.16 -14.54 37.85
N GLN A 23 -16.65 -15.45 37.02
CA GLN A 23 -17.75 -16.38 37.33
C GLN A 23 -17.27 -17.68 37.98
N GLY A 24 -15.96 -17.92 38.09
CA GLY A 24 -15.40 -19.15 38.65
C GLY A 24 -15.14 -20.25 37.61
N ASN A 25 -15.32 -19.96 36.32
CA ASN A 25 -15.04 -20.89 35.23
C ASN A 25 -13.57 -20.83 34.83
N ILE A 26 -12.95 -22.00 34.61
CA ILE A 26 -11.56 -22.10 34.14
C ILE A 26 -11.49 -21.57 32.71
N GLU A 27 -10.64 -20.58 32.43
CA GLU A 27 -10.42 -20.04 31.07
C GLU A 27 -9.26 -20.73 30.36
N ARG A 28 -8.17 -20.99 31.09
CA ARG A 28 -7.02 -21.72 30.58
C ARG A 28 -6.22 -22.38 31.69
N VAL A 29 -5.51 -23.45 31.32
CA VAL A 29 -4.51 -24.12 32.14
C VAL A 29 -3.20 -24.09 31.40
N VAL A 30 -2.14 -23.67 32.07
CA VAL A 30 -0.78 -23.61 31.52
C VAL A 30 0.12 -24.56 32.30
N GLU A 31 0.74 -25.50 31.62
CA GLU A 31 1.70 -26.44 32.18
C GLU A 31 3.11 -26.13 31.68
N ILE A 32 4.05 -26.04 32.62
CA ILE A 32 5.46 -25.72 32.34
C ILE A 32 6.32 -26.87 32.87
N SER A 33 7.03 -27.52 31.94
CA SER A 33 8.03 -28.55 32.23
C SER A 33 9.25 -27.95 32.93
N PRO A 34 9.85 -28.63 33.91
CA PRO A 34 11.10 -28.18 34.54
C PRO A 34 12.30 -28.23 33.58
N ALA A 35 12.17 -28.90 32.43
CA ALA A 35 13.22 -29.02 31.41
C ALA A 35 13.34 -27.76 30.53
N GLY A 36 12.48 -26.75 30.70
CA GLY A 36 12.52 -25.50 29.93
C GLY A 36 11.82 -25.59 28.57
N ASP A 37 10.96 -26.59 28.38
CA ASP A 37 10.12 -26.70 27.18
C ASP A 37 9.12 -25.54 27.08
N ALA A 38 8.62 -25.31 25.86
CA ALA A 38 7.54 -24.36 25.63
C ALA A 38 6.31 -24.71 26.50
N PRO A 39 5.62 -23.70 27.08
CA PRO A 39 4.47 -23.93 27.93
C PRO A 39 3.32 -24.58 27.14
N LEU A 40 2.78 -25.67 27.67
CA LEU A 40 1.60 -26.33 27.12
C LEU A 40 0.35 -25.62 27.64
N THR A 41 -0.46 -25.06 26.74
CA THR A 41 -1.66 -24.31 27.12
C THR A 41 -2.92 -25.01 26.64
N THR A 42 -3.84 -25.28 27.56
CA THR A 42 -5.20 -25.71 27.23
C THR A 42 -6.17 -24.58 27.51
N GLN A 43 -7.01 -24.21 26.54
CA GLN A 43 -8.03 -23.17 26.68
C GLN A 43 -9.44 -23.76 26.76
N TYR A 44 -10.34 -23.09 27.47
CA TYR A 44 -11.69 -23.56 27.78
C TYR A 44 -12.71 -22.48 27.42
N PHE A 45 -13.71 -22.85 26.63
CA PHE A 45 -14.74 -21.96 26.12
C PHE A 45 -16.12 -22.45 26.56
N TYR A 46 -17.00 -21.53 26.94
CA TYR A 46 -18.31 -21.82 27.48
C TYR A 46 -19.39 -21.19 26.61
N ASP A 47 -20.55 -21.85 26.55
CA ASP A 47 -21.72 -21.34 25.83
C ASP A 47 -22.42 -20.21 26.61
N ALA A 48 -23.48 -19.64 26.01
CA ALA A 48 -24.28 -18.58 26.62
C ALA A 48 -24.96 -18.98 27.95
N PHE A 49 -25.08 -20.28 28.23
CA PHE A 49 -25.63 -20.82 29.46
C PHE A 49 -24.56 -21.15 30.50
N GLY A 50 -23.28 -20.87 30.19
CA GLY A 50 -22.14 -21.14 31.07
C GLY A 50 -21.71 -22.60 31.12
N ARG A 51 -22.18 -23.45 30.19
CA ARG A 51 -21.76 -24.84 30.06
C ARG A 51 -20.50 -24.89 29.20
N LEU A 52 -19.61 -25.87 29.43
CA LEU A 52 -18.39 -25.99 28.66
C LEU A 52 -18.73 -26.36 27.21
N ASP A 53 -18.46 -25.47 26.26
CA ASP A 53 -18.72 -25.68 24.84
C ASP A 53 -17.57 -26.49 24.20
N TYR A 54 -16.34 -26.00 24.32
CA TYR A 54 -15.16 -26.73 23.82
C TYR A 54 -13.88 -26.40 24.58
N LYS A 55 -12.88 -27.29 24.42
CA LYS A 55 -11.50 -27.07 24.84
C LYS A 55 -10.57 -27.04 23.62
N LEU A 56 -9.56 -26.18 23.66
CA LEU A 56 -8.43 -26.23 22.72
C LEU A 56 -7.21 -26.78 23.46
N MET A 57 -6.68 -27.89 22.96
CA MET A 57 -5.48 -28.53 23.47
C MET A 57 -4.21 -27.82 22.95
N PRO A 58 -3.02 -28.03 23.56
CA PRO A 58 -1.79 -27.35 23.14
C PRO A 58 -1.39 -27.61 21.67
N ASN A 59 -1.80 -28.74 21.11
CA ASN A 59 -1.61 -29.12 19.71
C ASN A 59 -2.72 -28.60 18.79
N GLN A 60 -3.55 -27.67 19.26
CA GLN A 60 -4.72 -27.11 18.58
C GLN A 60 -5.87 -28.09 18.32
N THR A 61 -5.82 -29.31 18.86
CA THR A 61 -6.98 -30.22 18.80
C THR A 61 -8.14 -29.66 19.63
N ARG A 62 -9.34 -29.59 19.03
CA ARG A 62 -10.57 -29.17 19.71
C ARG A 62 -11.30 -30.37 20.28
N VAL A 63 -11.65 -30.32 21.56
CA VAL A 63 -12.59 -31.27 22.18
C VAL A 63 -13.93 -30.57 22.38
N GLN A 64 -14.92 -30.94 21.57
CA GLN A 64 -16.27 -30.38 21.56
C GLN A 64 -17.18 -31.13 22.54
N TYR A 65 -18.01 -30.39 23.26
CA TYR A 65 -19.05 -30.92 24.14
C TYR A 65 -20.41 -30.46 23.60
N THR A 66 -21.41 -31.34 23.61
CA THR A 66 -22.79 -30.98 23.24
C THR A 66 -23.75 -31.41 24.34
N TYR A 67 -24.86 -30.69 24.48
CA TYR A 67 -25.85 -30.92 25.53
C TYR A 67 -27.25 -31.04 24.93
N ASP A 68 -28.08 -31.87 25.54
CA ASP A 68 -29.50 -31.95 25.19
C ASP A 68 -30.31 -30.76 25.76
N GLY A 69 -31.59 -30.69 25.41
CA GLY A 69 -32.50 -29.64 25.90
C GLY A 69 -32.82 -29.68 27.40
N PHE A 70 -32.23 -30.62 28.15
CA PHE A 70 -32.32 -30.73 29.60
C PHE A 70 -30.96 -30.48 30.29
N ASP A 71 -30.02 -29.83 29.59
CA ASP A 71 -28.67 -29.51 30.07
C ASP A 71 -27.81 -30.74 30.43
N ARG A 72 -28.14 -31.91 29.87
CA ARG A 72 -27.34 -33.12 30.07
C ARG A 72 -26.36 -33.26 28.92
N LEU A 73 -25.10 -33.59 29.24
CA LEU A 73 -24.07 -33.84 28.23
C LEU A 73 -24.54 -34.97 27.30
N GLN A 74 -24.64 -34.65 26.02
CA GLN A 74 -25.11 -35.54 24.97
C GLN A 74 -23.94 -36.22 24.23
N SER A 75 -22.88 -35.48 23.91
CA SER A 75 -21.70 -36.05 23.25
C SER A 75 -20.41 -35.29 23.58
N ILE A 76 -19.28 -35.98 23.42
CA ILE A 76 -17.94 -35.41 23.38
C ILE A 76 -17.29 -35.87 22.07
N ALA A 77 -16.72 -34.95 21.30
CA ALA A 77 -16.03 -35.26 20.05
C ALA A 77 -14.65 -34.59 20.01
N GLU A 78 -13.63 -35.33 19.59
CA GLU A 78 -12.31 -34.79 19.28
C GLU A 78 -12.28 -34.43 17.80
N LEU A 79 -11.97 -33.16 17.51
CA LEU A 79 -11.95 -32.60 16.16
C LEU A 79 -10.57 -31.97 15.94
N GLU A 80 -9.93 -32.34 14.83
CA GLU A 80 -8.80 -31.53 14.35
C GLU A 80 -9.34 -30.19 13.83
N GLU A 81 -8.61 -29.11 14.10
CA GLU A 81 -9.07 -27.72 13.94
C GLU A 81 -9.62 -27.41 12.53
N SER A 82 -9.13 -28.14 11.52
CA SER A 82 -9.53 -28.05 10.11
C SER A 82 -10.94 -28.62 9.79
N SER A 83 -11.60 -29.29 10.74
CA SER A 83 -12.87 -30.02 10.51
C SER A 83 -14.09 -29.44 11.22
N VAL A 84 -13.99 -28.24 11.80
CA VAL A 84 -15.09 -27.59 12.53
C VAL A 84 -15.76 -26.52 11.65
N PRO A 85 -17.06 -26.63 11.32
CA PRO A 85 -17.84 -25.46 10.92
C PRO A 85 -17.98 -24.56 12.16
N GLY A 86 -17.18 -23.50 12.25
CA GLY A 86 -17.26 -22.52 13.35
C GLY A 86 -15.94 -22.06 13.98
N THR A 87 -14.77 -22.41 13.43
CA THR A 87 -13.53 -21.64 13.67
C THR A 87 -13.39 -20.62 12.54
N ASN A 88 -13.26 -19.34 12.90
CA ASN A 88 -13.03 -18.27 11.94
C ASN A 88 -11.67 -18.47 11.26
N ALA A 89 -11.66 -18.64 9.95
CA ALA A 89 -10.48 -18.52 9.12
C ALA A 89 -10.23 -17.03 8.87
N ALA A 90 -8.98 -16.61 8.90
CA ALA A 90 -8.66 -15.27 8.45
C ALA A 90 -8.87 -15.19 6.92
N PRO A 91 -9.27 -14.02 6.40
CA PRO A 91 -9.27 -13.79 4.97
C PRO A 91 -7.85 -13.94 4.41
N THR A 92 -7.74 -14.21 3.11
CA THR A 92 -6.46 -14.32 2.42
C THR A 92 -6.49 -13.55 1.11
N PHE A 93 -5.47 -12.74 0.86
CA PHE A 93 -5.24 -12.15 -0.45
C PHE A 93 -4.61 -13.15 -1.43
N GLY A 94 -4.76 -12.84 -2.72
CA GLY A 94 -4.03 -13.52 -3.80
C GLY A 94 -2.56 -13.09 -3.87
N GLN A 95 -2.00 -13.13 -5.09
CA GLN A 95 -0.64 -12.66 -5.33
C GLN A 95 -0.59 -11.12 -5.41
N PRO A 96 0.54 -10.50 -5.00
CA PRO A 96 0.77 -9.08 -5.20
C PRO A 96 0.74 -8.73 -6.69
N PHE A 97 0.37 -7.48 -6.95
CA PHE A 97 0.16 -6.94 -8.29
C PHE A 97 1.02 -5.69 -8.48
N THR A 98 1.41 -5.45 -9.72
CA THR A 98 2.07 -4.21 -10.15
C THR A 98 1.32 -3.58 -11.32
N ALA A 99 1.26 -2.26 -11.34
CA ALA A 99 0.68 -1.51 -12.46
C ALA A 99 1.29 -0.13 -12.62
N ILE A 100 0.98 0.46 -13.78
CA ILE A 100 1.24 1.85 -14.09
C ILE A 100 -0.10 2.60 -14.03
N ALA A 101 -0.11 3.73 -13.32
CA ALA A 101 -1.22 4.67 -13.27
C ALA A 101 -0.81 5.93 -14.03
N SER A 102 -1.57 6.28 -15.07
CA SER A 102 -1.28 7.46 -15.87
C SER A 102 -1.65 8.74 -15.12
N VAL A 103 -0.69 9.67 -15.00
CA VAL A 103 -0.93 11.00 -14.41
C VAL A 103 -2.15 11.67 -15.08
N GLY A 104 -2.96 12.35 -14.26
CA GLY A 104 -4.17 13.06 -14.68
C GLY A 104 -5.34 12.16 -15.07
N ASN A 105 -5.16 10.83 -15.11
CA ASN A 105 -6.20 9.87 -15.48
C ASN A 105 -6.63 9.05 -14.25
N GLU A 106 -7.92 8.74 -14.17
CA GLU A 106 -8.42 7.86 -13.11
C GLU A 106 -7.90 6.44 -13.33
N PHE A 107 -7.06 5.98 -12.40
CA PHE A 107 -6.66 4.60 -12.25
C PHE A 107 -7.64 3.88 -11.33
N THR A 108 -8.19 2.76 -11.80
CA THR A 108 -9.04 1.88 -10.99
C THR A 108 -8.52 0.44 -10.98
N HIS A 109 -8.46 -0.18 -9.81
CA HIS A 109 -8.08 -1.58 -9.68
C HIS A 109 -8.82 -2.23 -8.51
N THR A 110 -9.25 -3.49 -8.64
CA THR A 110 -9.94 -4.19 -7.55
C THR A 110 -9.04 -5.25 -6.93
N VAL A 111 -8.72 -5.10 -5.65
CA VAL A 111 -8.03 -6.13 -4.88
C VAL A 111 -9.05 -7.09 -4.28
N ALA A 112 -8.90 -8.38 -4.58
CA ALA A 112 -9.78 -9.42 -4.10
C ALA A 112 -9.10 -10.24 -3.01
N ALA A 113 -9.85 -10.51 -1.95
CA ALA A 113 -9.50 -11.46 -0.91
C ALA A 113 -10.58 -12.54 -0.84
N THR A 114 -10.20 -13.71 -0.38
CA THR A 114 -11.12 -14.84 -0.17
C THR A 114 -11.13 -15.23 1.28
N ASP A 115 -12.28 -15.70 1.75
CA ASP A 115 -12.44 -16.21 3.10
C ASP A 115 -13.04 -17.61 3.05
N ALA A 116 -12.48 -18.55 3.82
CA ALA A 116 -12.89 -19.95 3.79
C ALA A 116 -14.26 -20.19 4.44
N ASN A 117 -14.68 -19.29 5.32
CA ASN A 117 -16.00 -19.30 5.96
C ASN A 117 -17.04 -18.47 5.18
N ALA A 118 -16.60 -17.81 4.09
CA ALA A 118 -17.41 -16.88 3.30
C ALA A 118 -17.97 -15.72 4.12
N ASP A 119 -17.20 -15.26 5.12
CA ASP A 119 -17.55 -14.09 5.90
C ASP A 119 -17.53 -12.79 5.07
N VAL A 120 -18.28 -11.79 5.52
CA VAL A 120 -18.28 -10.47 4.89
C VAL A 120 -16.95 -9.78 5.14
N LEU A 121 -16.30 -9.35 4.07
CA LEU A 121 -14.98 -8.71 4.12
C LEU A 121 -15.06 -7.19 4.03
N LYS A 122 -14.15 -6.52 4.74
CA LYS A 122 -13.95 -5.07 4.70
C LYS A 122 -12.51 -4.73 4.35
N TYR A 123 -12.33 -3.80 3.42
CA TYR A 123 -11.04 -3.40 2.88
C TYR A 123 -10.62 -2.00 3.35
N TYR A 124 -9.34 -1.84 3.67
CA TYR A 124 -8.78 -0.59 4.18
C TYR A 124 -7.43 -0.30 3.52
N LEU A 125 -7.19 0.96 3.15
CA LEU A 125 -5.85 1.42 2.80
C LEU A 125 -5.09 1.79 4.06
N VAL A 126 -3.95 1.15 4.27
CA VAL A 126 -3.06 1.37 5.42
C VAL A 126 -1.85 2.21 5.01
N GLY A 127 -1.37 2.04 3.78
CA GLY A 127 -0.34 2.88 3.15
C GLY A 127 -0.73 3.17 1.71
N ALA A 128 -0.77 4.44 1.32
CA ALA A 128 -1.19 4.86 -0.01
C ALA A 128 -0.67 6.27 -0.34
N PRO A 129 -0.51 6.62 -1.63
CA PRO A 129 -0.30 8.00 -2.04
C PRO A 129 -1.51 8.89 -1.71
N GLU A 130 -1.27 10.20 -1.65
CA GLU A 130 -2.33 11.19 -1.46
C GLU A 130 -3.37 11.11 -2.59
N GLY A 131 -4.65 11.22 -2.22
CA GLY A 131 -5.78 11.14 -3.15
C GLY A 131 -6.22 9.72 -3.51
N MET A 132 -5.49 8.68 -3.12
CA MET A 132 -5.91 7.29 -3.34
C MET A 132 -7.00 6.89 -2.34
N SER A 133 -8.02 6.19 -2.82
CA SER A 133 -9.14 5.69 -2.02
C SER A 133 -9.45 4.23 -2.32
N ILE A 134 -10.13 3.55 -1.39
CA ILE A 134 -10.61 2.18 -1.57
C ILE A 134 -12.06 2.05 -1.15
N ASN A 135 -12.85 1.32 -1.93
CA ASN A 135 -14.21 0.95 -1.56
C ASN A 135 -14.18 -0.13 -0.47
N LEU A 136 -14.80 0.17 0.67
CA LEU A 136 -14.82 -0.68 1.86
C LEU A 136 -15.34 -2.09 1.61
N LEU A 137 -16.28 -2.27 0.68
CA LEU A 137 -16.96 -3.56 0.45
C LEU A 137 -16.46 -4.31 -0.78
N THR A 138 -16.05 -3.58 -1.82
CA THR A 138 -15.66 -4.20 -3.09
C THR A 138 -14.15 -4.34 -3.25
N GLY A 139 -13.34 -3.66 -2.43
CA GLY A 139 -11.89 -3.61 -2.62
C GLY A 139 -11.46 -2.81 -3.85
N ALA A 140 -12.36 -2.01 -4.44
CA ALA A 140 -12.04 -1.18 -5.61
C ALA A 140 -11.24 0.05 -5.18
N ILE A 141 -9.99 0.11 -5.61
CA ILE A 141 -9.09 1.25 -5.49
C ILE A 141 -9.38 2.25 -6.62
N SER A 142 -9.42 3.54 -6.29
CA SER A 142 -9.45 4.65 -7.25
C SER A 142 -8.39 5.68 -6.87
N TRP A 143 -7.64 6.15 -7.87
CA TRP A 143 -6.60 7.16 -7.72
C TRP A 143 -6.42 7.95 -9.02
N THR A 144 -6.13 9.25 -8.93
CA THR A 144 -5.75 10.08 -10.08
C THR A 144 -4.43 10.76 -9.74
N PRO A 145 -3.28 10.19 -10.13
CA PRO A 145 -1.99 10.78 -9.79
C PRO A 145 -1.82 12.17 -10.40
N THR A 146 -1.19 13.10 -9.68
CA THR A 146 -0.77 14.40 -10.20
C THR A 146 0.65 14.33 -10.76
N GLY A 147 1.08 15.35 -11.52
CA GLY A 147 2.45 15.43 -12.04
C GLY A 147 3.53 15.49 -10.95
N GLU A 148 3.17 15.94 -9.73
CA GLU A 148 4.05 15.90 -8.57
C GLU A 148 4.19 14.49 -7.96
N GLN A 149 3.32 13.56 -8.36
CA GLN A 149 3.26 12.20 -7.86
C GLN A 149 3.90 11.20 -8.82
N LEU A 150 4.94 11.59 -9.58
CA LEU A 150 5.66 10.67 -10.45
C LEU A 150 6.55 9.71 -9.64
N GLY A 151 6.57 8.43 -10.03
CA GLY A 151 7.43 7.41 -9.45
C GLY A 151 6.67 6.21 -8.86
N ASP A 152 7.40 5.36 -8.14
CA ASP A 152 6.87 4.13 -7.57
C ASP A 152 6.25 4.35 -6.18
N TYR A 153 5.03 3.86 -6.00
CA TYR A 153 4.31 3.92 -4.73
C TYR A 153 4.05 2.52 -4.18
N GLU A 154 4.46 2.31 -2.94
CA GLU A 154 4.08 1.14 -2.17
C GLU A 154 2.67 1.34 -1.58
N VAL A 155 1.73 0.50 -2.01
CA VAL A 155 0.33 0.52 -1.56
C VAL A 155 0.07 -0.70 -0.69
N VAL A 156 -0.34 -0.46 0.56
CA VAL A 156 -0.62 -1.50 1.56
C VAL A 156 -2.11 -1.53 1.84
N VAL A 157 -2.73 -2.68 1.55
CA VAL A 157 -4.15 -2.92 1.81
C VAL A 157 -4.30 -3.95 2.92
N GLN A 158 -5.20 -3.67 3.86
CA GLN A 158 -5.67 -4.62 4.86
C GLN A 158 -7.08 -5.10 4.50
N VAL A 159 -7.33 -6.40 4.68
CA VAL A 159 -8.68 -6.96 4.69
C VAL A 159 -9.00 -7.52 6.08
N VAL A 160 -10.23 -7.31 6.53
CA VAL A 160 -10.76 -7.77 7.82
C VAL A 160 -12.08 -8.49 7.60
N ASP A 161 -12.24 -9.69 8.16
CA ASP A 161 -13.52 -10.41 8.17
C ASP A 161 -14.47 -9.90 9.28
N ALA A 162 -15.69 -10.43 9.31
CA ALA A 162 -16.71 -10.04 10.29
C ALA A 162 -16.39 -10.47 11.75
N ASN A 163 -15.48 -11.41 11.94
CA ASN A 163 -15.12 -12.03 13.20
C ASN A 163 -13.74 -11.58 13.72
N GLY A 164 -13.07 -10.68 13.01
CA GLY A 164 -11.81 -10.03 13.39
C GLY A 164 -10.53 -10.67 12.84
N GLY A 165 -10.62 -11.67 11.97
CA GLY A 165 -9.46 -12.15 11.22
C GLY A 165 -9.00 -11.13 10.19
N THR A 166 -7.70 -11.08 9.93
CA THR A 166 -7.06 -10.04 9.11
C THR A 166 -5.98 -10.61 8.22
N ASP A 167 -5.80 -9.98 7.05
CA ASP A 167 -4.63 -10.19 6.19
C ASP A 167 -4.20 -8.88 5.52
N TRP A 168 -2.96 -8.84 5.03
CA TRP A 168 -2.36 -7.67 4.39
C TRP A 168 -1.72 -8.05 3.05
N ILE A 169 -1.81 -7.13 2.09
CA ILE A 169 -1.08 -7.23 0.82
C ILE A 169 -0.38 -5.91 0.53
N THR A 170 0.84 -6.02 0.01
CA THR A 170 1.63 -4.90 -0.48
C THR A 170 1.74 -4.99 -2.00
N MET A 171 1.52 -3.87 -2.67
CA MET A 171 1.57 -3.72 -4.13
C MET A 171 2.44 -2.53 -4.50
N THR A 172 2.95 -2.53 -5.72
CA THR A 172 3.69 -1.38 -6.27
C THR A 172 2.91 -0.79 -7.43
N ILE A 173 2.53 0.48 -7.32
CA ILE A 173 1.89 1.23 -8.40
C ILE A 173 2.84 2.33 -8.83
N THR A 174 3.28 2.29 -10.08
CA THR A 174 4.10 3.33 -10.69
C THR A 174 3.18 4.40 -11.25
N ALA A 175 3.20 5.61 -10.70
CA ALA A 175 2.62 6.74 -11.40
C ALA A 175 3.60 7.23 -12.46
N GLY A 176 3.14 7.18 -13.70
CA GLY A 176 3.88 7.60 -14.87
C GLY A 176 2.96 8.28 -15.85
N GLU A 177 3.50 8.74 -16.95
CA GLU A 177 2.67 9.22 -18.05
C GLU A 177 2.26 8.00 -18.90
N SER A 178 1.09 8.04 -19.53
CA SER A 178 0.89 7.19 -20.70
C SER A 178 1.64 7.87 -21.83
N ASP A 179 2.80 7.40 -22.25
CA ASP A 179 3.55 8.04 -23.35
C ASP A 179 2.78 7.85 -24.68
N PRO A 180 2.04 8.84 -25.21
CA PRO A 180 1.43 8.69 -26.52
C PRO A 180 2.51 8.64 -27.62
N PRO A 181 2.24 8.00 -28.78
CA PRO A 181 3.06 8.19 -29.96
C PRO A 181 3.13 9.68 -30.29
N GLY A 182 4.33 10.27 -30.21
CA GLY A 182 4.52 11.72 -30.37
C GLY A 182 5.00 12.46 -29.11
N ASP A 183 5.10 11.78 -27.97
CA ASP A 183 5.61 12.40 -26.74
C ASP A 183 7.05 12.87 -26.85
N ASN A 184 7.26 14.19 -26.79
CA ASN A 184 8.58 14.80 -26.82
C ASN A 184 9.21 14.99 -25.43
N CYS A 185 8.53 14.61 -24.33
CA CYS A 185 9.12 14.52 -22.98
C CYS A 185 8.67 13.26 -22.23
N VAL A 186 9.14 12.11 -22.70
CA VAL A 186 8.86 10.80 -22.11
C VAL A 186 9.16 10.78 -20.61
N GLY A 187 8.13 10.42 -19.82
CA GLY A 187 8.20 10.35 -18.37
C GLY A 187 8.15 11.70 -17.63
N ILE A 188 7.93 12.82 -18.33
CA ILE A 188 7.79 14.16 -17.74
C ILE A 188 6.57 14.88 -18.33
N SER A 189 5.64 15.26 -17.47
CA SER A 189 4.40 15.93 -17.90
C SER A 189 4.63 17.19 -18.71
N ASN A 190 4.24 17.15 -19.98
CA ASN A 190 4.18 18.30 -20.88
C ASN A 190 2.92 18.24 -21.79
N PRO A 191 1.71 18.50 -21.23
CA PRO A 191 0.45 18.33 -21.95
C PRO A 191 0.31 19.14 -23.25
N ASP A 192 1.04 20.25 -23.39
CA ASP A 192 1.05 21.08 -24.61
C ASP A 192 2.07 20.59 -25.65
N GLN A 193 2.91 19.61 -25.30
CA GLN A 193 3.93 19.01 -26.16
C GLN A 193 4.81 20.07 -26.83
N ARG A 194 5.04 21.19 -26.14
CA ARG A 194 5.76 22.35 -26.68
C ARG A 194 7.21 21.98 -26.94
N ASP A 195 7.64 22.19 -28.19
CA ASP A 195 9.00 22.04 -28.69
C ASP A 195 9.26 23.25 -29.60
N THR A 196 9.88 24.27 -29.02
CA THR A 196 10.01 25.60 -29.63
C THR A 196 11.11 25.65 -30.68
N ASP A 197 12.23 24.95 -30.45
CA ASP A 197 13.39 24.94 -31.35
C ASP A 197 13.32 23.79 -32.37
N GLY A 198 12.40 22.85 -32.20
CA GLY A 198 12.01 21.84 -33.17
C GLY A 198 13.01 20.69 -33.28
N ASP A 199 13.81 20.47 -32.24
CA ASP A 199 14.83 19.42 -32.23
C ASP A 199 14.28 18.05 -31.81
N GLY A 200 13.02 18.02 -31.38
CA GLY A 200 12.29 16.84 -30.98
C GLY A 200 12.28 16.61 -29.46
N PHE A 201 12.99 17.40 -28.66
CA PHE A 201 12.79 17.41 -27.21
C PHE A 201 11.80 18.52 -26.84
N GLY A 202 10.86 18.24 -25.94
CA GLY A 202 9.95 19.27 -25.48
C GLY A 202 10.65 20.22 -24.52
N ASN A 203 10.30 21.51 -24.52
CA ASN A 203 10.94 22.52 -23.67
C ASN A 203 11.03 22.08 -22.19
N ARG A 204 9.97 21.43 -21.68
CA ARG A 204 9.89 20.96 -20.29
C ARG A 204 11.02 20.02 -19.89
N CYS A 205 11.51 19.23 -20.83
CA CYS A 205 12.56 18.24 -20.61
C CYS A 205 13.85 18.58 -21.35
N ASP A 206 13.93 19.75 -21.98
CA ASP A 206 15.11 20.20 -22.71
C ASP A 206 15.72 21.51 -22.20
N PRO A 207 16.40 21.50 -21.02
CA PRO A 207 17.16 22.67 -20.60
C PRO A 207 18.55 22.81 -21.25
N ASP A 208 18.86 22.04 -22.29
CA ASP A 208 20.13 22.10 -23.04
C ASP A 208 20.04 23.16 -24.15
N LEU A 209 19.94 24.43 -23.72
CA LEU A 209 19.64 25.57 -24.58
C LEU A 209 20.67 25.83 -25.72
N ASN A 210 21.83 25.17 -25.69
CA ASN A 210 22.83 25.26 -26.74
C ASN A 210 22.99 23.96 -27.56
N ASN A 211 22.21 22.93 -27.21
CA ASN A 211 22.10 21.61 -27.80
C ASN A 211 23.48 20.92 -27.94
N ASP A 212 24.33 21.03 -26.91
CA ASP A 212 25.65 20.36 -26.85
C ASP A 212 25.59 18.95 -26.25
N GLY A 213 24.39 18.52 -25.83
CA GLY A 213 24.06 17.21 -25.29
C GLY A 213 24.14 17.12 -23.77
N ILE A 214 24.40 18.22 -23.05
CA ILE A 214 24.49 18.22 -21.60
C ILE A 214 24.15 19.59 -20.98
N VAL A 215 23.14 19.61 -20.11
CA VAL A 215 22.76 20.82 -19.35
C VAL A 215 23.87 21.23 -18.39
N ASN A 216 24.47 22.39 -18.63
CA ASN A 216 25.65 22.85 -17.91
C ASN A 216 25.68 24.39 -17.73
N PHE A 217 26.85 24.94 -17.38
CA PHE A 217 27.00 26.38 -17.14
C PHE A 217 26.89 27.23 -18.42
N ALA A 218 27.12 26.64 -19.60
CA ALA A 218 26.89 27.27 -20.88
C ALA A 218 25.40 27.53 -21.09
N ASP A 219 24.54 26.55 -20.81
CA ASP A 219 23.08 26.69 -20.89
C ASP A 219 22.57 27.67 -19.87
N LEU A 220 23.09 27.62 -18.63
CA LEU A 220 22.76 28.64 -17.63
C LEU A 220 23.15 30.06 -18.10
N ALA A 221 24.19 30.20 -18.91
CA ALA A 221 24.56 31.49 -19.50
C ALA A 221 23.58 31.91 -20.60
N GLU A 222 23.04 30.97 -21.39
CA GLU A 222 21.96 31.22 -22.36
C GLU A 222 20.66 31.62 -21.64
N PHE A 223 20.22 30.83 -20.64
CA PHE A 223 19.04 31.09 -19.82
C PHE A 223 19.07 32.49 -19.19
N LYS A 224 20.21 32.90 -18.65
CA LYS A 224 20.39 34.24 -18.05
C LYS A 224 20.21 35.39 -19.04
N LYS A 225 20.42 35.17 -20.35
CA LYS A 225 20.18 36.21 -21.36
C LYS A 225 18.69 36.52 -21.50
N VAL A 226 17.84 35.54 -21.19
CA VAL A 226 16.39 35.60 -21.33
C VAL A 226 15.64 35.56 -19.99
N PHE A 227 16.34 35.63 -18.86
CA PHE A 227 15.70 35.68 -17.53
C PHE A 227 14.90 36.97 -17.33
N GLY A 228 13.65 36.82 -16.89
CA GLY A 228 12.69 37.90 -16.68
C GLY A 228 11.95 38.34 -17.95
N PHE A 229 12.09 37.62 -19.07
CA PHE A 229 11.28 37.85 -20.26
C PHE A 229 9.86 37.31 -20.07
N GLU A 230 8.88 37.98 -20.67
CA GLU A 230 7.46 37.60 -20.66
C GLU A 230 6.97 37.48 -22.10
N GLU A 231 6.27 36.40 -22.45
CA GLU A 231 5.58 36.25 -23.72
C GLU A 231 4.30 37.12 -23.77
N PRO A 232 3.96 37.76 -24.92
CA PRO A 232 4.66 37.77 -26.21
C PRO A 232 5.52 39.05 -26.38
N GLY A 233 6.27 39.43 -25.35
CA GLY A 233 6.82 40.77 -25.16
C GLY A 233 8.32 40.92 -25.36
N ASP A 234 8.82 40.77 -26.60
CA ASP A 234 9.78 41.66 -27.29
C ASP A 234 10.38 40.93 -28.52
N MET A 235 9.94 41.38 -29.70
CA MET A 235 9.99 40.63 -30.96
C MET A 235 11.30 40.87 -31.72
N SER A 236 12.44 40.57 -31.10
CA SER A 236 13.65 40.28 -31.87
C SER A 236 13.61 38.79 -32.23
N TYR A 237 13.65 38.48 -33.53
CA TYR A 237 13.51 37.11 -34.06
C TYR A 237 14.49 36.12 -33.42
N TYR A 238 15.64 36.57 -32.89
CA TYR A 238 16.62 35.68 -32.26
C TYR A 238 16.41 35.52 -30.75
N THR A 239 15.94 36.57 -30.06
CA THR A 239 15.65 36.48 -28.61
C THR A 239 14.32 35.80 -28.34
N GLY A 240 13.36 35.87 -29.28
CA GLY A 240 12.04 35.24 -29.16
C GLY A 240 12.10 33.71 -29.05
N PHE A 241 12.76 33.02 -29.99
CA PHE A 241 12.87 31.55 -29.91
C PHE A 241 13.64 31.09 -28.66
N MET A 242 14.71 31.79 -28.28
CA MET A 242 15.45 31.44 -27.07
C MET A 242 14.68 31.74 -25.78
N SER A 243 13.84 32.78 -25.74
CA SER A 243 12.98 33.05 -24.58
C SER A 243 11.82 32.06 -24.49
N GLU A 244 11.21 31.69 -25.62
CA GLU A 244 10.10 30.73 -25.67
C GLU A 244 10.58 29.30 -25.33
N HIS A 245 11.83 28.95 -25.69
CA HIS A 245 12.42 27.66 -25.34
C HIS A 245 12.84 27.60 -23.85
N ALA A 246 13.31 28.72 -23.28
CA ALA A 246 13.69 28.81 -21.86
C ALA A 246 12.50 28.92 -20.88
N ASP A 247 11.27 29.12 -21.38
CA ASP A 247 10.00 28.95 -20.64
C ASP A 247 9.66 27.45 -20.60
N PHE A 248 10.35 26.73 -19.72
CA PHE A 248 10.26 25.28 -19.60
C PHE A 248 8.93 24.85 -18.99
N ASP A 249 8.36 25.69 -18.11
CA ASP A 249 7.08 25.38 -17.48
C ASP A 249 5.85 25.82 -18.28
N GLY A 250 6.06 26.62 -19.33
CA GLY A 250 5.05 27.06 -20.27
C GLY A 250 4.16 28.18 -19.73
N SER A 251 4.56 28.83 -18.64
CA SER A 251 3.83 29.93 -17.99
C SER A 251 3.82 31.23 -18.80
N GLY A 252 4.63 31.29 -19.87
CA GLY A 252 4.85 32.46 -20.69
C GLY A 252 5.84 33.44 -20.05
N ARG A 253 6.65 32.99 -19.09
CA ARG A 253 7.66 33.82 -18.42
C ARG A 253 8.89 32.96 -18.16
N VAL A 254 10.07 33.55 -18.33
CA VAL A 254 11.32 32.89 -17.93
C VAL A 254 11.70 33.40 -16.54
N ASP A 255 11.49 32.61 -15.50
CA ASP A 255 11.75 33.04 -14.12
C ASP A 255 12.37 31.95 -13.23
N TYR A 256 12.13 32.04 -11.92
CA TYR A 256 12.74 31.13 -10.96
C TYR A 256 12.15 29.72 -11.03
N ASP A 257 10.93 29.56 -11.52
CA ASP A 257 10.28 28.26 -11.66
C ASP A 257 10.95 27.46 -12.81
N ASP A 258 11.31 28.12 -13.91
CA ASP A 258 12.12 27.51 -14.97
C ASP A 258 13.54 27.19 -14.51
N LEU A 259 14.12 28.04 -13.66
CA LEU A 259 15.43 27.77 -13.08
C LEU A 259 15.41 26.51 -12.19
N GLU A 260 14.28 26.22 -11.53
CA GLU A 260 14.10 25.00 -10.76
C GLU A 260 14.08 23.77 -11.67
N ILE A 261 13.39 23.85 -12.80
CA ILE A 261 13.42 22.79 -13.83
C ILE A 261 14.86 22.58 -14.33
N MET A 262 15.56 23.64 -14.74
CA MET A 262 16.94 23.55 -15.21
C MET A 262 17.88 22.89 -14.19
N ARG A 263 17.68 23.18 -12.89
CA ARG A 263 18.48 22.57 -11.81
C ARG A 263 18.31 21.05 -11.72
N VAL A 264 17.13 20.51 -12.05
CA VAL A 264 16.88 19.07 -12.04
C VAL A 264 17.74 18.34 -13.08
N PHE A 265 18.01 19.00 -14.20
CA PHE A 265 18.78 18.45 -15.32
C PHE A 265 20.28 18.78 -15.29
N PHE A 266 20.72 19.69 -14.42
CA PHE A 266 22.13 20.12 -14.40
C PHE A 266 23.12 18.95 -14.28
N GLY A 267 24.03 18.85 -15.24
CA GLY A 267 25.01 17.76 -15.38
C GLY A 267 24.48 16.50 -16.06
N LYS A 268 23.28 16.54 -16.64
CA LYS A 268 22.64 15.44 -17.37
C LYS A 268 22.36 15.88 -18.81
N ALA A 269 22.16 14.91 -19.70
CA ALA A 269 21.58 15.17 -21.01
C ALA A 269 20.12 15.69 -20.87
N PRO A 270 19.54 16.24 -21.95
CA PRO A 270 18.09 16.42 -22.06
C PRO A 270 17.32 15.15 -21.65
N GLY A 271 16.06 15.34 -21.27
CA GLY A 271 15.16 14.24 -20.94
C GLY A 271 14.95 13.31 -22.14
N THR A 272 14.27 12.20 -21.90
CA THR A 272 13.96 11.26 -22.98
C THR A 272 12.85 11.83 -23.87
N SER A 273 13.04 11.76 -25.19
CA SER A 273 12.01 12.09 -26.17
C SER A 273 11.62 10.86 -26.99
N GLY A 274 10.33 10.72 -27.28
CA GLY A 274 9.75 9.72 -28.18
C GLY A 274 9.71 10.17 -29.64
N VAL A 275 10.15 11.39 -29.95
CA VAL A 275 10.17 11.95 -31.31
C VAL A 275 11.57 12.38 -31.80
N ALA A 276 12.53 12.60 -30.90
CA ALA A 276 13.92 12.85 -31.27
C ALA A 276 14.57 11.58 -31.87
N GLN A 277 15.32 11.72 -32.97
CA GLN A 277 16.03 10.62 -33.67
C GLN A 277 17.54 10.69 -33.50
#